data_AF-A0A848DSE9-F1
#
_entry.id   AF-A0A848DSE9-F1
#
_cell.length_a   1.000
_cell.length_b   1.000
_cell.length_c   1.000
_cell.angle_alpha   90.00
_cell.angle_beta   90.00
_cell.angle_gamma   90.00
#
_symmetry.space_group_name_H-M   'P 1'
#
loop_
_entity.id
_entity.type
_entity.pdbx_description
1 polymer ?
#
loop_
_entity_poly.entity_id
_entity_poly.type
_entity_poly.pdbx_seq_one_letter_code
_entity_poly.pdbx_strand_id
1 'polypeptide(L)'
;MTHSTERPDGPPDPHARSSGLAWLHRVAQEASRGAGGVPVELLGGFLSLLVEAATTGRRPDKAELDAVGLNGRRAAELGVSAGNAVQLYLSAAWRLWRELPAAVKFSDSTTTADAAEAVMRAVDRAVAGLAEGYTAARRDMMRSEETLRRELIEDLLRGDADVGALVERAEPFGLDMAQPHQVALAAPPGRLVDSEAALSSLERAVVQGIGDRDVLVATKDGSIVVVAPATPT
;
A
#
# COMPACT_ATOMS: atom_id res chain seq x y z
N MET A 1 -10.77 -54.82 35.71
CA MET A 1 -10.54 -54.41 34.31
C MET A 1 -10.43 -52.89 34.29
N THR A 2 -9.21 -52.38 34.32
CA THR A 2 -8.90 -50.95 34.31
C THR A 2 -8.51 -50.56 32.88
N HIS A 3 -9.36 -49.79 32.21
CA HIS A 3 -9.01 -49.19 30.93
C HIS A 3 -8.11 -47.98 31.19
N SER A 4 -6.84 -48.12 30.81
CA SER A 4 -5.88 -47.02 30.74
C SER A 4 -6.23 -46.14 29.54
N THR A 5 -6.48 -44.86 29.82
CA THR A 5 -6.61 -43.79 28.82
C THR A 5 -5.21 -43.38 28.38
N GLU A 6 -4.81 -43.77 27.17
CA GLU A 6 -3.63 -43.23 26.48
C GLU A 6 -3.94 -41.80 26.02
N ARG A 7 -3.28 -40.80 26.63
CA ARG A 7 -3.17 -39.45 26.08
C ARG A 7 -2.05 -39.46 25.02
N PRO A 8 -2.31 -39.02 23.78
CA PRO A 8 -1.23 -38.75 22.84
C PRO A 8 -0.76 -37.31 23.09
N ASP A 9 0.30 -37.14 23.88
CA ASP A 9 0.96 -35.84 24.08
C ASP A 9 2.43 -35.94 23.64
N GLY A 10 2.61 -36.29 22.35
CA GLY A 10 3.91 -36.31 21.67
C GLY A 10 4.11 -35.02 20.86
N PRO A 11 5.35 -34.53 20.70
CA PRO A 11 5.62 -33.32 19.93
C PRO A 11 5.12 -33.46 18.49
N PRO A 12 4.53 -32.42 17.89
CA PRO A 12 3.92 -32.50 16.57
C PRO A 12 4.95 -32.89 15.50
N ASP A 13 4.59 -33.88 14.68
CA ASP A 13 5.41 -34.46 13.61
C ASP A 13 6.05 -33.36 12.72
N PRO A 14 7.39 -33.29 12.65
CA PRO A 14 8.10 -32.32 11.80
C PRO A 14 7.71 -32.41 10.33
N HIS A 15 7.42 -33.62 9.82
CA HIS A 15 7.05 -33.85 8.42
C HIS A 15 5.64 -33.35 8.09
N ALA A 16 4.72 -33.44 9.05
CA ALA A 16 3.38 -32.86 8.91
C ALA A 16 3.43 -31.33 8.89
N ARG A 17 4.25 -30.71 9.76
CA ARG A 17 4.46 -29.26 9.77
C ARG A 17 5.15 -28.75 8.50
N SER A 18 6.17 -29.45 7.99
CA SER A 18 6.84 -29.08 6.75
C SER A 18 5.94 -29.20 5.53
N SER A 19 5.11 -30.25 5.48
CA SER A 19 4.11 -30.44 4.42
C SER A 19 3.05 -29.34 4.46
N GLY A 20 2.62 -28.94 5.67
CA GLY A 20 1.71 -27.83 5.92
C GLY A 20 2.24 -26.47 5.45
N LEU A 21 3.54 -26.21 5.56
CA LEU A 21 4.13 -24.96 5.08
C LEU A 21 4.39 -24.96 3.56
N ALA A 22 4.68 -26.12 2.97
CA ALA A 22 5.00 -26.23 1.55
C ALA A 22 3.81 -25.90 0.63
N TRP A 23 2.59 -26.30 0.98
CA TRP A 23 1.41 -25.98 0.16
C TRP A 23 1.02 -24.50 0.29
N LEU A 24 1.13 -23.90 1.48
CA LEU A 24 0.90 -22.46 1.68
C LEU A 24 1.85 -21.61 0.83
N HIS A 25 3.12 -22.01 0.75
CA HIS A 25 4.08 -21.35 -0.13
C HIS A 25 3.66 -21.44 -1.60
N ARG A 26 3.18 -22.60 -2.06
CA ARG A 26 2.67 -22.77 -3.43
C ARG A 26 1.48 -21.85 -3.70
N VAL A 27 0.51 -21.81 -2.79
CA VAL A 27 -0.65 -20.91 -2.87
C VAL A 27 -0.21 -19.45 -3.00
N ALA A 28 0.74 -19.01 -2.17
CA ALA A 28 1.28 -17.65 -2.24
C ALA A 28 1.91 -17.34 -3.61
N GLN A 29 2.75 -18.25 -4.12
CA GLN A 29 3.40 -18.08 -5.42
C GLN A 29 2.40 -18.03 -6.58
N GLU A 30 1.38 -18.89 -6.58
CA GLU A 30 0.32 -18.86 -7.59
C GLU A 30 -0.52 -17.59 -7.49
N ALA A 31 -0.79 -17.12 -6.27
CA ALA A 31 -1.51 -15.88 -6.05
C ALA A 31 -0.75 -14.67 -6.58
N SER A 32 0.56 -14.60 -6.33
CA SER A 32 1.46 -13.58 -6.86
C SER A 32 1.44 -13.54 -8.39
N ARG A 33 1.59 -14.69 -9.06
CA ARG A 33 1.49 -14.77 -10.53
C ARG A 33 0.14 -14.26 -11.05
N GLY A 34 -0.96 -14.62 -10.38
CA GLY A 34 -2.30 -14.15 -10.71
C GLY A 34 -2.58 -12.67 -10.41
N ALA A 35 -1.71 -12.01 -9.63
CA ALA A 35 -1.80 -10.60 -9.28
C ALA A 35 -0.78 -9.73 -10.04
N GLY A 36 -0.18 -10.23 -11.12
CA GLY A 36 0.81 -9.49 -11.91
C GLY A 36 2.21 -9.51 -11.31
N GLY A 37 2.56 -10.54 -10.53
CA GLY A 37 3.89 -10.71 -9.95
C GLY A 37 4.14 -9.90 -8.68
N VAL A 38 3.09 -9.52 -7.95
CA VAL A 38 3.23 -8.81 -6.67
C VAL A 38 4.03 -9.66 -5.68
N PRO A 39 5.00 -9.09 -4.93
CA PRO A 39 5.82 -9.82 -3.97
C PRO A 39 4.98 -10.61 -2.95
N VAL A 40 5.30 -11.89 -2.77
CA VAL A 40 4.57 -12.78 -1.84
C VAL A 40 4.73 -12.36 -0.38
N GLU A 41 5.79 -11.63 -0.07
CA GLU A 41 6.09 -11.08 1.25
C GLU A 41 4.99 -10.11 1.72
N LEU A 42 4.26 -9.50 0.78
CA LEU A 42 3.11 -8.65 1.09
C LEU A 42 1.90 -9.42 1.61
N LEU A 43 1.87 -10.76 1.52
CA LEU A 43 0.87 -11.56 2.21
C LEU A 43 1.18 -11.70 3.71
N GLY A 44 2.44 -11.57 4.13
CA GLY A 44 2.85 -11.76 5.52
C GLY A 44 2.23 -13.02 6.16
N GLY A 45 1.60 -12.85 7.33
CA GLY A 45 0.90 -13.92 8.05
C GLY A 45 -0.52 -14.25 7.56
N PHE A 46 -1.00 -13.64 6.47
CA PHE A 46 -2.40 -13.72 6.04
C PHE A 46 -2.90 -15.15 5.82
N LEU A 47 -2.11 -16.00 5.16
CA LEU A 47 -2.53 -17.38 4.88
C LEU A 47 -2.65 -18.21 6.17
N SER A 48 -1.73 -18.03 7.12
CA SER A 48 -1.80 -18.68 8.44
C SER A 48 -3.05 -18.22 9.21
N LEU A 49 -3.35 -16.92 9.17
CA LEU A 49 -4.56 -16.34 9.74
C LEU A 49 -5.83 -16.98 9.16
N LEU A 50 -5.89 -17.24 7.85
CA LEU A 50 -7.04 -17.93 7.24
C LEU A 50 -7.16 -19.40 7.66
N VAL A 51 -6.03 -20.11 7.77
CA VAL A 51 -6.02 -21.49 8.30
C VAL A 51 -6.55 -21.52 9.73
N GLU A 52 -6.09 -20.59 10.58
CA GLU A 52 -6.55 -20.49 11.96
C GLU A 52 -8.03 -20.12 12.07
N ALA A 53 -8.52 -19.18 11.25
CA ALA A 53 -9.94 -18.84 11.17
C ALA A 53 -10.79 -20.06 10.78
N ALA A 54 -10.34 -20.84 9.78
CA ALA A 54 -11.07 -22.02 9.32
C ALA A 54 -11.09 -23.16 10.34
N THR A 55 -10.00 -23.35 11.09
CA THR A 55 -9.85 -24.48 12.02
C THR A 55 -10.45 -24.20 13.39
N THR A 56 -10.47 -22.95 13.82
CA THR A 56 -10.92 -22.56 15.17
C THR A 56 -12.20 -21.75 15.18
N GLY A 57 -12.62 -21.20 14.03
CA GLY A 57 -13.70 -20.21 13.94
C GLY A 57 -13.34 -18.85 14.56
N ARG A 58 -12.10 -18.67 15.04
CA ARG A 58 -11.68 -17.42 15.69
C ARG A 58 -11.69 -16.27 14.69
N ARG A 59 -11.99 -15.08 15.18
CA ARG A 59 -11.86 -13.85 14.40
C ARG A 59 -10.41 -13.35 14.49
N PRO A 60 -9.89 -12.68 13.44
CA PRO A 60 -8.60 -12.01 13.51
C PRO A 60 -8.60 -10.98 14.65
N ASP A 61 -7.51 -10.94 15.40
CA ASP A 61 -7.31 -9.94 16.43
C ASP A 61 -6.79 -8.61 15.85
N LYS A 62 -6.65 -7.60 16.70
CA LYS A 62 -6.21 -6.28 16.28
C LYS A 62 -4.76 -6.28 15.76
N ALA A 63 -3.85 -7.00 16.40
CA ALA A 63 -2.45 -7.02 16.01
C ALA A 63 -2.25 -7.69 14.64
N GLU A 64 -3.03 -8.73 14.35
CA GLU A 64 -3.06 -9.38 13.05
C GLU A 64 -3.58 -8.45 11.94
N LEU A 65 -4.65 -7.70 12.21
CA LEU A 65 -5.18 -6.71 11.27
C LEU A 65 -4.23 -5.51 11.08
N ASP A 66 -3.57 -5.06 12.15
CA ASP A 66 -2.54 -4.02 12.10
C ASP A 66 -1.34 -4.47 11.23
N ALA A 67 -0.95 -5.74 11.31
CA ALA A 67 0.09 -6.33 10.45
C ALA A 67 -0.33 -6.37 8.97
N VAL A 68 -1.60 -6.67 8.68
CA VAL A 68 -2.14 -6.57 7.31
C VAL A 68 -2.15 -5.11 6.83
N GLY A 69 -2.49 -4.15 7.69
CA GLY A 69 -2.39 -2.73 7.38
C GLY A 69 -0.95 -2.27 7.09
N LEU A 70 0.05 -2.80 7.80
CA LEU A 70 1.47 -2.58 7.49
C LEU A 70 1.84 -3.10 6.10
N ASN A 71 1.33 -4.27 5.70
CA ASN A 71 1.54 -4.77 4.33
C ASN A 71 0.90 -3.85 3.29
N GLY A 72 -0.26 -3.27 3.59
CA GLY A 72 -0.92 -2.28 2.73
C GLY A 72 -0.06 -1.03 2.52
N ARG A 73 0.52 -0.50 3.60
CA ARG A 73 1.49 0.61 3.54
C ARG A 73 2.69 0.25 2.66
N ARG A 74 3.29 -0.91 2.91
CA ARG A 74 4.46 -1.39 2.16
C ARG A 74 4.16 -1.60 0.67
N ALA A 75 2.96 -2.05 0.32
CA ALA A 75 2.53 -2.18 -1.07
C ALA A 75 2.51 -0.81 -1.78
N ALA A 76 2.00 0.23 -1.11
CA ALA A 76 2.00 1.60 -1.64
C ALA A 76 3.43 2.15 -1.81
N GLU A 77 4.30 1.93 -0.82
CA GLU A 77 5.72 2.33 -0.86
C GLU A 77 6.49 1.64 -1.99
N LEU A 78 6.16 0.38 -2.30
CA LEU A 78 6.74 -0.39 -3.41
C LEU A 78 6.14 -0.02 -4.78
N GLY A 79 5.18 0.91 -4.85
CA GLY A 79 4.52 1.31 -6.10
C GLY A 79 3.57 0.25 -6.67
N VAL A 80 3.20 -0.76 -5.89
CA VAL A 80 2.19 -1.75 -6.29
C VAL A 80 0.83 -1.05 -6.37
N SER A 81 0.03 -1.31 -7.41
CA SER A 81 -1.31 -0.73 -7.49
C SER A 81 -2.24 -1.31 -6.42
N ALA A 82 -3.17 -0.50 -5.90
CA ALA A 82 -4.17 -0.97 -4.94
C ALA A 82 -4.94 -2.20 -5.44
N GLY A 83 -5.30 -2.20 -6.74
CA GLY A 83 -5.97 -3.32 -7.38
C GLY A 83 -5.14 -4.60 -7.35
N ASN A 84 -3.85 -4.55 -7.66
CA ASN A 84 -2.98 -5.72 -7.63
C ASN A 84 -2.72 -6.21 -6.20
N ALA A 85 -2.61 -5.30 -5.21
CA ALA A 85 -2.48 -5.66 -3.80
C ALA A 85 -3.73 -6.40 -3.29
N VAL A 86 -4.92 -5.89 -3.60
CA VAL A 86 -6.19 -6.56 -3.26
C VAL A 86 -6.32 -7.89 -4.00
N GLN A 87 -5.97 -7.92 -5.30
CA GLN A 87 -6.00 -9.13 -6.10
C GLN A 87 -5.09 -10.21 -5.51
N LEU A 88 -3.89 -9.87 -5.02
CA LEU A 88 -3.01 -10.82 -4.34
C LEU A 88 -3.72 -11.50 -3.16
N TYR A 89 -4.35 -10.73 -2.27
CA TYR A 89 -5.06 -11.25 -1.10
C TYR A 89 -6.24 -12.14 -1.49
N LEU A 90 -7.11 -11.68 -2.40
CA LEU A 90 -8.27 -12.45 -2.85
C LEU A 90 -7.84 -13.73 -3.58
N SER A 91 -6.84 -13.63 -4.45
CA SER A 91 -6.24 -14.72 -5.22
C SER A 91 -5.65 -15.81 -4.33
N ALA A 92 -5.03 -15.40 -3.22
CA ALA A 92 -4.48 -16.31 -2.22
C ALA A 92 -5.59 -16.96 -1.37
N ALA A 93 -6.60 -16.19 -0.97
CA ALA A 93 -7.72 -16.68 -0.16
C ALA A 93 -8.53 -17.78 -0.84
N TRP A 94 -8.95 -17.60 -2.10
CA TRP A 94 -9.77 -18.61 -2.77
C TRP A 94 -8.97 -19.88 -3.13
N ARG A 95 -7.67 -19.73 -3.43
CA ARG A 95 -6.77 -20.88 -3.66
C ARG A 95 -6.53 -21.66 -2.39
N LEU A 96 -6.33 -20.95 -1.27
CA LEU A 96 -6.27 -21.55 0.05
C LEU A 96 -7.53 -22.36 0.31
N TRP A 97 -8.72 -21.76 0.12
CA TRP A 97 -9.99 -22.44 0.33
C TRP A 97 -10.17 -23.69 -0.55
N ARG A 98 -9.66 -23.66 -1.79
CA ARG A 98 -9.69 -24.84 -2.68
C ARG A 98 -8.84 -26.01 -2.17
N GLU A 99 -7.70 -25.74 -1.54
CA GLU A 99 -6.78 -26.77 -1.04
C GLU A 99 -7.08 -27.18 0.41
N LEU A 100 -7.69 -26.30 1.20
CA LEU A 100 -7.88 -26.47 2.65
C LEU A 100 -8.68 -27.73 3.04
N PRO A 101 -9.79 -28.11 2.37
CA PRO A 101 -10.55 -29.31 2.73
C PRO A 101 -9.77 -30.63 2.56
N ALA A 102 -8.72 -30.64 1.73
CA ALA A 102 -7.82 -31.79 1.63
C ALA A 102 -6.78 -31.81 2.75
N ALA A 103 -6.44 -30.64 3.30
CA ALA A 103 -5.46 -30.47 4.37
C ALA A 103 -6.07 -30.56 5.79
N VAL A 104 -7.36 -30.22 5.94
CA VAL A 104 -8.08 -30.16 7.22
C VAL A 104 -9.35 -31.01 7.14
N LYS A 105 -9.57 -31.86 8.15
CA LYS A 105 -10.79 -32.67 8.22
C LYS A 105 -11.94 -31.87 8.84
N PHE A 106 -13.01 -31.69 8.07
CA PHE A 106 -14.29 -31.20 8.58
C PHE A 106 -15.22 -32.39 8.82
N SER A 107 -15.87 -32.42 9.99
CA SER A 107 -16.71 -33.56 10.41
C SER A 107 -18.00 -33.70 9.62
N ASP A 108 -18.58 -32.57 9.20
CA ASP A 108 -19.85 -32.49 8.47
C ASP A 108 -19.94 -31.21 7.61
N SER A 109 -21.05 -31.09 6.88
CA SER A 109 -21.32 -29.92 6.03
C SER A 109 -21.52 -28.63 6.83
N THR A 110 -22.04 -28.73 8.06
CA THR A 110 -22.27 -27.57 8.94
C THR A 110 -20.93 -26.98 9.40
N THR A 111 -20.02 -27.83 9.87
CA THR A 111 -18.65 -27.43 10.26
C THR A 111 -17.91 -26.83 9.07
N THR A 112 -18.12 -27.37 7.86
CA THR A 112 -17.54 -26.82 6.64
C THR A 112 -18.09 -25.42 6.32
N ALA A 113 -19.39 -25.22 6.50
CA ALA A 113 -20.04 -23.92 6.30
C ALA A 113 -19.57 -22.89 7.32
N ASP A 114 -19.47 -23.26 8.60
CA ASP A 114 -18.97 -22.39 9.66
C ASP A 114 -17.50 -21.98 9.42
N ALA A 115 -16.66 -22.92 8.96
CA ALA A 115 -15.29 -22.64 8.56
C ALA A 115 -15.22 -21.70 7.35
N ALA A 116 -16.07 -21.89 6.35
CA ALA A 116 -16.16 -21.02 5.19
C ALA A 116 -16.55 -19.59 5.58
N GLU A 117 -17.55 -19.45 6.45
CA GLU A 117 -17.98 -18.16 6.98
C GLU A 117 -16.86 -17.48 7.76
N ALA A 118 -16.14 -18.22 8.62
CA ALA A 118 -15.02 -17.69 9.38
C ALA A 118 -13.89 -17.17 8.46
N VAL A 119 -13.54 -17.93 7.41
CA VAL A 119 -12.55 -17.51 6.40
C VAL A 119 -13.03 -16.26 5.67
N MET A 120 -14.27 -16.23 5.18
CA MET A 120 -14.80 -15.08 4.44
C MET A 120 -14.81 -13.81 5.29
N ARG A 121 -15.18 -13.90 6.58
CA ARG A 121 -15.11 -12.78 7.52
C ARG A 121 -13.67 -12.34 7.82
N ALA A 122 -12.72 -13.27 7.84
CA ALA A 122 -11.31 -12.94 8.02
C ALA A 122 -10.73 -12.23 6.79
N VAL A 123 -11.08 -12.69 5.57
CA VAL A 123 -10.71 -12.04 4.31
C VAL A 123 -11.26 -10.61 4.24
N ASP A 124 -12.55 -10.42 4.55
CA ASP A 124 -13.21 -9.11 4.56
C ASP A 124 -12.43 -8.09 5.42
N ARG A 125 -12.13 -8.46 6.67
CA ARG A 125 -11.37 -7.59 7.58
C ARG A 125 -9.94 -7.35 7.14
N ALA A 126 -9.26 -8.37 6.64
CA ALA A 126 -7.89 -8.25 6.16
C ALA A 126 -7.82 -7.31 4.95
N VAL A 127 -8.72 -7.46 3.97
CA VAL A 127 -8.75 -6.59 2.78
C VAL A 127 -9.09 -5.15 3.16
N ALA A 128 -10.00 -4.93 4.11
CA ALA A 128 -10.27 -3.61 4.65
C ALA A 128 -9.01 -2.98 5.28
N GLY A 129 -8.33 -3.70 6.18
CA GLY A 129 -7.08 -3.24 6.79
C GLY A 129 -5.96 -2.97 5.78
N LEU A 130 -5.84 -3.82 4.75
CA LEU A 130 -4.89 -3.64 3.65
C LEU A 130 -5.17 -2.32 2.90
N ALA A 131 -6.43 -2.09 2.52
CA ALA A 131 -6.84 -0.90 1.76
C ALA A 131 -6.69 0.38 2.59
N GLU A 132 -7.00 0.33 3.89
CA GLU A 132 -6.78 1.44 4.83
C GLU A 132 -5.30 1.78 4.95
N GLY A 133 -4.44 0.78 5.18
CA GLY A 133 -2.99 0.96 5.25
C GLY A 133 -2.41 1.53 3.96
N TYR A 134 -2.82 0.99 2.82
CA TYR A 134 -2.42 1.48 1.50
C TYR A 134 -2.81 2.96 1.30
N THR A 135 -4.06 3.29 1.58
CA THR A 135 -4.58 4.66 1.39
C THR A 135 -3.93 5.64 2.36
N ALA A 136 -3.65 5.22 3.60
CA ALA A 136 -2.92 6.03 4.58
C ALA A 136 -1.51 6.34 4.08
N ALA A 137 -0.74 5.35 3.63
CA ALA A 137 0.59 5.56 3.05
C ALA A 137 0.55 6.49 1.83
N ARG A 138 -0.38 6.29 0.90
CA ARG A 138 -0.52 7.20 -0.26
C ARG A 138 -0.80 8.64 0.16
N ARG A 139 -1.63 8.86 1.20
CA ARG A 139 -1.90 10.20 1.75
C ARG A 139 -0.68 10.79 2.45
N ASP A 140 0.07 9.98 3.21
CA ASP A 140 1.31 10.41 3.86
C ASP A 140 2.35 10.83 2.82
N MET A 141 2.52 10.02 1.76
CA MET A 141 3.42 10.34 0.63
C MET A 141 3.04 11.66 -0.04
N MET A 142 1.76 11.84 -0.41
CA MET A 142 1.29 13.11 -1.02
C MET A 142 1.52 14.31 -0.10
N ARG A 143 1.27 14.18 1.21
CA ARG A 143 1.53 15.26 2.18
C ARG A 143 3.01 15.58 2.32
N SER A 144 3.87 14.56 2.33
CA SER A 144 5.31 14.75 2.41
C SER A 144 5.86 15.44 1.15
N GLU A 145 5.36 15.06 -0.02
CA GLU A 145 5.73 15.67 -1.29
C GLU A 145 5.34 17.15 -1.34
N GLU A 146 4.10 17.48 -0.92
CA GLU A 146 3.64 18.88 -0.83
C GLU A 146 4.48 19.71 0.16
N THR A 147 4.88 19.12 1.29
CA THR A 147 5.74 19.80 2.27
C THR A 147 7.11 20.12 1.68
N LEU A 148 7.75 19.13 1.05
CA LEU A 148 9.05 19.29 0.39
C LEU A 148 8.98 20.34 -0.74
N ARG A 149 7.90 20.33 -1.52
CA ARG A 149 7.66 21.28 -2.61
C ARG A 149 7.55 22.71 -2.09
N ARG A 150 6.78 22.91 -1.02
CA ARG A 150 6.62 24.23 -0.37
C ARG A 150 7.93 24.73 0.22
N GLU A 151 8.67 23.87 0.92
CA GLU A 151 9.97 24.22 1.50
C GLU A 151 10.99 24.61 0.42
N LEU A 152 11.04 23.87 -0.70
CA LEU A 152 11.90 24.18 -1.82
C LEU A 152 11.56 25.55 -2.45
N ILE A 153 10.28 25.85 -2.69
CA ILE A 153 9.87 27.18 -3.17
C ILE A 153 10.25 28.27 -2.17
N GLU A 154 10.06 28.02 -0.89
CA GLU A 154 10.38 29.03 0.12
C GLU A 154 11.86 29.37 0.11
N ASP A 155 12.71 28.35 0.02
CA ASP A 155 14.17 28.50 -0.05
C ASP A 155 14.62 29.17 -1.35
N LEU A 156 14.02 28.79 -2.49
CA LEU A 156 14.23 29.45 -3.79
C LEU A 156 13.90 30.94 -3.72
N LEU A 157 12.77 31.29 -3.09
CA LEU A 157 12.31 32.68 -2.97
C LEU A 157 13.10 33.47 -1.91
N ARG A 158 13.63 32.81 -0.87
CA ARG A 158 14.46 33.46 0.15
C ARG A 158 15.85 33.79 -0.40
N GLY A 159 16.37 32.95 -1.30
CA GLY A 159 17.62 33.18 -2.04
C GLY A 159 18.89 33.03 -1.20
N ASP A 160 18.79 32.50 0.02
CA ASP A 160 19.90 32.33 0.98
C ASP A 160 20.21 30.86 1.29
N ALA A 161 19.49 29.93 0.66
CA ALA A 161 19.70 28.50 0.85
C ALA A 161 21.01 28.02 0.19
N ASP A 162 21.60 26.97 0.76
CA ASP A 162 22.76 26.31 0.17
C ASP A 162 22.42 25.74 -1.22
N VAL A 163 23.21 26.13 -2.22
CA VAL A 163 22.95 25.78 -3.63
C VAL A 163 23.04 24.27 -3.86
N GLY A 164 23.96 23.58 -3.18
CA GLY A 164 24.09 22.12 -3.28
C GLY A 164 22.84 21.40 -2.75
N ALA A 165 22.40 21.77 -1.55
CA ALA A 165 21.18 21.26 -0.94
C ALA A 165 19.91 21.61 -1.74
N LEU A 166 19.94 22.72 -2.49
CA LEU A 166 18.81 23.13 -3.33
C LEU A 166 18.73 22.30 -4.64
N VAL A 167 19.87 21.96 -5.24
CA VAL A 167 19.97 21.06 -6.39
C VAL A 167 19.47 19.65 -6.03
N GLU A 168 19.95 19.08 -4.92
CA GLU A 168 19.54 17.74 -4.48
C GLU A 168 18.03 17.66 -4.20
N ARG A 169 17.45 18.71 -3.60
CA ARG A 169 16.00 18.75 -3.32
C ARG A 169 15.14 19.08 -4.53
N ALA A 170 15.72 19.62 -5.59
CA ALA A 170 15.04 19.94 -6.84
C ALA A 170 14.92 18.71 -7.78
N GLU A 171 15.85 17.75 -7.67
CA GLU A 171 15.89 16.54 -8.51
C GLU A 171 14.58 15.71 -8.47
N PRO A 172 13.93 15.45 -7.31
CA PRO A 172 12.68 14.69 -7.27
C PRO A 172 11.51 15.38 -7.99
N PHE A 173 11.59 16.69 -8.15
CA PHE A 173 10.62 17.51 -8.89
C PHE A 173 11.04 17.75 -10.35
N GLY A 174 12.16 17.13 -10.77
CA GLY A 174 12.76 17.16 -12.10
C GLY A 174 13.26 18.53 -12.58
N LEU A 175 13.42 19.49 -11.67
CA LEU A 175 14.00 20.78 -12.00
C LEU A 175 15.53 20.67 -12.13
N ASP A 176 16.06 20.91 -13.33
CA ASP A 176 17.50 21.03 -13.57
C ASP A 176 18.01 22.42 -13.19
N MET A 177 18.41 22.61 -11.94
CA MET A 177 18.94 23.88 -11.43
C MET A 177 20.15 24.45 -12.20
N ALA A 178 20.79 23.67 -13.09
CA ALA A 178 21.84 24.17 -13.97
C ALA A 178 21.30 24.93 -15.21
N GLN A 179 20.01 24.82 -15.51
CA GLN A 179 19.35 25.50 -16.63
C GLN A 179 18.61 26.76 -16.17
N PRO A 180 18.44 27.77 -17.05
CA PRO A 180 17.61 28.92 -16.75
C PRO A 180 16.15 28.51 -16.54
N HIS A 181 15.52 29.05 -15.50
CA HIS A 181 14.09 28.85 -15.20
C HIS A 181 13.34 30.18 -15.25
N GLN A 182 12.07 30.14 -15.66
CA GLN A 182 11.14 31.25 -15.59
C GLN A 182 10.20 31.07 -14.39
N VAL A 183 9.89 32.17 -13.72
CA VAL A 183 8.96 32.19 -12.58
C VAL A 183 7.74 33.05 -12.93
N ALA A 184 6.56 32.48 -12.80
CA ALA A 184 5.28 33.18 -12.94
C ALA A 184 4.55 33.21 -11.60
N LEU A 185 3.89 34.34 -11.30
CA LEU A 185 3.10 34.57 -10.10
C LEU A 185 1.67 34.91 -10.50
N ALA A 186 0.70 34.21 -9.92
CA ALA A 186 -0.72 34.45 -10.17
C ALA A 186 -1.47 34.61 -8.84
N ALA A 187 -2.25 35.67 -8.70
CA ALA A 187 -3.17 35.83 -7.57
C ALA A 187 -4.54 35.23 -7.94
N PRO A 188 -4.97 34.10 -7.35
CA PRO A 188 -6.29 33.54 -7.61
C PRO A 188 -7.40 34.50 -7.12
N PRO A 189 -8.46 34.71 -7.91
CA PRO A 189 -9.61 35.50 -7.45
C PRO A 189 -10.49 34.65 -6.52
N GLY A 190 -10.38 34.81 -5.20
CA GLY A 190 -11.28 34.10 -4.26
C GLY A 190 -10.74 33.84 -2.87
N ARG A 191 -11.46 33.03 -2.06
CA ARG A 191 -11.02 32.61 -0.72
C ARG A 191 -9.96 31.50 -0.83
N LEU A 192 -9.24 31.21 0.26
CA LEU A 192 -8.22 30.14 0.32
C LEU A 192 -8.71 28.77 -0.18
N VAL A 193 -9.99 28.42 0.06
CA VAL A 193 -10.59 27.16 -0.42
C VAL A 193 -10.72 27.13 -1.95
N ASP A 194 -10.97 28.28 -2.58
CA ASP A 194 -10.99 28.41 -4.04
C ASP A 194 -9.57 28.31 -4.62
N SER A 195 -8.55 28.65 -3.82
CA SER A 195 -7.14 28.59 -4.21
C SER A 195 -6.61 27.16 -4.31
N GLU A 196 -7.04 26.24 -3.45
CA GLU A 196 -6.69 24.80 -3.56
C GLU A 196 -7.30 24.15 -4.80
N ALA A 197 -8.55 24.50 -5.14
CA ALA A 197 -9.21 24.02 -6.35
C ALA A 197 -8.59 24.61 -7.63
N ALA A 198 -8.21 25.90 -7.59
CA ALA A 198 -7.49 26.57 -8.66
C ALA A 198 -6.09 25.98 -8.86
N LEU A 199 -5.38 25.69 -7.76
CA LEU A 199 -4.07 25.03 -7.76
C LEU A 199 -4.15 23.64 -8.40
N SER A 200 -5.09 22.80 -7.93
CA SER A 200 -5.31 21.45 -8.48
C SER A 200 -5.66 21.47 -9.98
N SER A 201 -6.39 22.51 -10.42
CA SER A 201 -6.75 22.70 -11.83
C SER A 201 -5.56 23.16 -12.68
N LEU A 202 -4.73 24.05 -12.13
CA LEU A 202 -3.51 24.52 -12.77
C LEU A 202 -2.47 23.41 -12.88
N GLU A 203 -2.22 22.65 -11.81
CA GLU A 203 -1.35 21.47 -11.82
C GLU A 203 -1.80 20.49 -12.91
N ARG A 204 -3.10 20.18 -12.97
CA ARG A 204 -3.64 19.29 -14.01
C ARG A 204 -3.44 19.85 -15.42
N ALA A 205 -3.55 21.17 -15.62
CA ALA A 205 -3.31 21.81 -16.90
C ALA A 205 -1.82 21.80 -17.29
N VAL A 206 -0.92 22.02 -16.32
CA VAL A 206 0.54 21.97 -16.48
C VAL A 206 1.00 20.56 -16.85
N VAL A 207 0.52 19.55 -16.13
CA VAL A 207 0.82 18.13 -16.39
C VAL A 207 0.37 17.70 -17.80
N GLN A 208 -0.79 18.18 -18.26
CA GLN A 208 -1.32 17.86 -19.60
C GLN A 208 -0.63 18.62 -20.74
N GLY A 209 -0.07 19.81 -20.48
CA GLY A 209 0.49 20.70 -21.51
C GLY A 209 2.01 20.65 -21.65
N ILE A 210 2.74 20.56 -20.54
CA ILE A 210 4.21 20.72 -20.50
C ILE A 210 4.91 19.40 -20.12
N GLY A 211 4.19 18.49 -19.44
CA GLY A 211 4.74 17.26 -18.87
C GLY A 211 5.13 17.44 -17.40
N ASP A 212 5.09 16.34 -16.66
CA ASP A 212 5.12 16.28 -15.19
C ASP A 212 6.49 16.58 -14.55
N ARG A 213 7.56 16.79 -15.34
CA ARG A 213 8.92 16.73 -14.82
C ARG A 213 9.66 18.04 -14.69
N ASP A 214 9.23 19.13 -15.32
CA ASP A 214 10.07 20.33 -15.31
C ASP A 214 9.37 21.57 -14.73
N VAL A 215 8.13 21.42 -14.22
CA VAL A 215 7.32 22.54 -13.72
C VAL A 215 6.92 22.32 -12.27
N LEU A 216 7.28 23.26 -11.42
CA LEU A 216 6.97 23.25 -10.00
C LEU A 216 5.93 24.33 -9.69
N VAL A 217 4.80 23.92 -9.11
CA VAL A 217 3.69 24.80 -8.75
C VAL A 217 3.45 24.72 -7.25
N ALA A 218 3.34 25.85 -6.54
CA ALA A 218 2.78 25.86 -5.19
C ALA A 218 2.09 27.17 -4.86
N THR A 219 1.59 27.28 -3.62
CA THR A 219 0.99 28.50 -3.09
C THR A 219 1.88 29.16 -2.02
N LYS A 220 1.99 30.49 -2.07
CA LYS A 220 2.64 31.32 -1.06
C LYS A 220 1.88 32.62 -0.88
N ASP A 221 1.57 32.97 0.36
CA ASP A 221 0.90 34.23 0.74
C ASP A 221 -0.36 34.53 -0.09
N GLY A 222 -1.14 33.49 -0.42
CA GLY A 222 -2.35 33.61 -1.24
C GLY A 222 -2.10 33.80 -2.74
N SER A 223 -0.86 33.66 -3.20
CA SER A 223 -0.45 33.66 -4.62
C SER A 223 0.00 32.26 -5.04
N ILE A 224 -0.24 31.92 -6.30
CA ILE A 224 0.28 30.71 -6.95
C ILE A 224 1.61 31.07 -7.60
N VAL A 225 2.65 30.28 -7.29
CA VAL A 225 3.99 30.38 -7.87
C VAL A 225 4.17 29.22 -8.84
N VAL A 226 4.61 29.50 -10.06
CA VAL A 226 4.97 28.50 -11.07
C VAL A 226 6.43 28.72 -11.44
N VAL A 227 7.25 27.69 -11.34
CA VAL A 227 8.64 27.65 -11.80
C VAL A 227 8.71 26.65 -12.95
N ALA A 228 9.15 27.06 -14.12
CA ALA A 228 9.25 26.22 -15.31
C ALA A 228 10.60 26.48 -16.03
N PRO A 229 11.09 25.58 -16.90
CA PRO A 229 12.30 25.83 -17.65
C PRO A 229 12.08 27.00 -18.58
N ALA A 230 13.09 27.85 -18.73
CA ALA A 230 13.05 28.86 -19.78
C ALA A 230 13.20 28.17 -21.13
N THR A 231 12.36 28.51 -22.10
CA THR A 231 12.62 28.13 -23.49
C THR A 231 13.98 28.71 -23.89
N PRO A 232 14.94 27.92 -24.41
CA PRO A 232 16.24 28.45 -24.80
C PRO A 232 16.02 29.57 -25.81
N THR A 233 16.66 30.72 -25.54
CA THR A 233 16.59 31.94 -26.36
C THR A 233 17.52 31.84 -27.55
#